data_AF-A0A4Y9JRQ4-F1
#
_entry.id   AF-A0A4Y9JRQ4-F1
#
_cell.length_a   1.000
_cell.length_b   1.000
_cell.length_c   1.000
_cell.angle_alpha   90.00
_cell.angle_beta   90.00
_cell.angle_gamma   90.00
#
_symmetry.space_group_name_H-M   'P 1'
#
loop_
_entity.id
_entity.type
_entity.pdbx_description
1 polymer ?
#
loop_
_entity_poly.entity_id
_entity_poly.type
_entity_poly.pdbx_seq_one_letter_code
_entity_poly.pdbx_strand_id
1 'polypeptide(L)'
;LPLHPVLDGTLAWKLISNSSLNYLSLLDTDALKEIIKTYDLPSWHSRRNAKMSQKRLDGIERIQTEPIDRLFKGVTVRGLQSTLYVKQSAFQSEGDLFLFCTVLSHFFSLYASLNSFHKLKVVNIENQETYEWPIQIGQHSLM
;
A
#
# COMPACT_ATOMS: atom_id res chain seq x y z
N LEU A 1 -18.97 18.53 -6.34
CA LEU A 1 -20.13 17.63 -6.10
C LEU A 1 -19.68 16.46 -5.25
N PRO A 2 -20.51 15.93 -4.35
CA PRO A 2 -20.19 14.71 -3.60
C PRO A 2 -19.95 13.54 -4.56
N LEU A 3 -18.93 12.71 -4.27
CA LEU A 3 -18.63 11.51 -5.03
C LEU A 3 -19.40 10.34 -4.42
N HIS A 4 -20.34 9.77 -5.17
CA HIS A 4 -21.15 8.64 -4.71
C HIS A 4 -20.51 7.31 -5.13
N PRO A 5 -20.45 6.29 -4.24
CA PRO A 5 -19.95 4.98 -4.64
C PRO A 5 -20.93 4.28 -5.59
N VAL A 6 -20.42 3.34 -6.39
CA VAL A 6 -21.27 2.43 -7.17
C VAL A 6 -21.91 1.42 -6.20
N LEU A 7 -23.25 1.36 -6.18
CA LEU A 7 -24.04 0.54 -5.26
C LEU A 7 -24.52 -0.76 -5.93
N ASP A 8 -23.69 -1.37 -6.76
CA ASP A 8 -24.01 -2.62 -7.49
C ASP A 8 -23.78 -3.90 -6.66
N GLY A 9 -23.38 -3.76 -5.38
CA GLY A 9 -23.04 -4.86 -4.48
C GLY A 9 -21.60 -5.40 -4.66
N THR A 10 -21.00 -5.22 -5.84
CA THR A 10 -19.61 -5.62 -6.12
C THR A 10 -18.64 -4.91 -5.20
N LEU A 11 -18.83 -3.60 -4.99
CA LEU A 11 -18.01 -2.82 -4.08
C LEU A 11 -18.11 -3.31 -2.63
N ALA A 12 -19.31 -3.64 -2.16
CA ALA A 12 -19.52 -4.12 -0.79
C ALA A 12 -18.72 -5.42 -0.54
N TRP A 13 -18.76 -6.36 -1.49
CA TRP A 13 -17.99 -7.59 -1.41
C TRP A 13 -16.47 -7.36 -1.48
N LYS A 14 -16.00 -6.46 -2.34
CA LYS A 14 -14.58 -6.07 -2.38
C LYS A 14 -14.11 -5.49 -1.05
N LEU A 15 -14.91 -4.63 -0.43
CA LEU A 15 -14.59 -4.04 0.87
C LEU A 15 -14.56 -5.08 2.00
N ILE A 16 -15.54 -5.98 2.04
CA ILE A 16 -15.57 -7.10 3.01
C ILE A 16 -14.33 -7.97 2.83
N SER A 17 -14.00 -8.35 1.59
CA SER A 17 -12.80 -9.12 1.27
C SER A 17 -11.53 -8.40 1.75
N ASN A 18 -11.46 -7.08 1.51
CA ASN A 18 -10.35 -6.24 1.96
C ASN A 18 -10.25 -6.14 3.49
N SER A 19 -11.34 -6.24 4.23
CA SER A 19 -11.33 -6.24 5.70
C SER A 19 -10.94 -7.60 6.29
N SER A 20 -11.21 -8.69 5.57
CA SER A 20 -10.80 -10.05 5.95
C SER A 20 -9.43 -10.47 5.38
N LEU A 21 -8.68 -9.52 4.80
CA LEU A 21 -7.46 -9.80 4.05
C LEU A 21 -6.48 -10.62 4.87
N ASN A 22 -6.13 -11.80 4.34
CA ASN A 22 -4.99 -12.55 4.77
C ASN A 22 -3.74 -11.91 4.13
N TYR A 23 -2.76 -11.52 4.94
CA TYR A 23 -1.64 -10.65 4.55
C TYR A 23 -0.83 -11.17 3.34
N LEU A 24 -0.88 -12.48 3.07
CA LEU A 24 -0.27 -13.12 1.90
C LEU A 24 -0.76 -12.55 0.55
N SER A 25 -1.98 -12.01 0.48
CA SER A 25 -2.50 -11.39 -0.74
C SER A 25 -1.91 -10.01 -1.02
N LEU A 26 -1.34 -9.31 -0.02
CA LEU A 26 -0.65 -8.03 -0.21
C LEU A 26 0.75 -8.19 -0.81
N LEU A 27 1.22 -9.43 -0.97
CA LEU A 27 2.54 -9.75 -1.52
C LEU A 27 2.53 -9.83 -3.04
N ASP A 28 1.36 -9.79 -3.66
CA ASP A 28 1.21 -9.79 -5.11
C ASP A 28 0.97 -8.37 -5.64
N THR A 29 1.62 -8.06 -6.76
CA THR A 29 1.60 -6.71 -7.34
C THR A 29 0.22 -6.36 -7.91
N ASP A 30 -0.45 -7.33 -8.55
CA ASP A 30 -1.76 -7.11 -9.16
C ASP A 30 -2.84 -7.03 -8.09
N ALA A 31 -2.74 -7.85 -7.04
CA ALA A 31 -3.61 -7.77 -5.88
C ALA A 31 -3.51 -6.39 -5.18
N LEU A 32 -2.29 -5.87 -4.98
CA LEU A 32 -2.09 -4.53 -4.42
C LEU A 32 -2.76 -3.45 -5.29
N LYS A 33 -2.58 -3.51 -6.61
CA LYS A 33 -3.19 -2.55 -7.55
C LYS A 33 -4.71 -2.59 -7.48
N GLU A 34 -5.32 -3.77 -7.44
CA GLU A 34 -6.78 -3.92 -7.34
C GLU A 34 -7.34 -3.43 -5.99
N ILE A 35 -6.61 -3.64 -4.90
CA ILE A 35 -6.97 -3.09 -3.59
C ILE A 35 -6.96 -1.56 -3.65
N ILE A 36 -5.88 -0.93 -4.13
CA ILE A 36 -5.79 0.55 -4.23
C ILE A 36 -6.91 1.11 -5.11
N LYS A 37 -7.19 0.46 -6.25
CA LYS A 37 -8.25 0.85 -7.19
C LYS A 37 -9.65 0.77 -6.58
N THR A 38 -9.87 -0.12 -5.61
CA THR A 38 -11.14 -0.22 -4.88
C THR A 38 -11.44 1.05 -4.07
N TYR A 39 -10.42 1.77 -3.61
CA TYR A 39 -10.56 3.01 -2.84
C TYR A 39 -10.54 4.29 -3.71
N ASP A 40 -10.34 4.17 -5.03
CA ASP A 40 -10.22 5.31 -5.93
C ASP A 40 -11.58 5.82 -6.44
N LEU A 41 -12.39 6.35 -5.52
CA LEU A 41 -13.67 6.99 -5.84
C LEU A 41 -13.56 8.09 -6.91
N PRO A 42 -12.52 8.98 -6.90
CA PRO A 42 -12.39 10.01 -7.92
C PRO A 42 -12.25 9.49 -9.35
N SER A 43 -11.66 8.30 -9.54
CA SER A 43 -11.55 7.68 -10.87
C SER A 43 -12.89 7.29 -11.47
N TRP A 44 -13.87 6.90 -10.65
CA TRP A 44 -15.17 6.43 -11.13
C TRP A 44 -16.01 7.54 -11.75
N HIS A 45 -15.78 8.78 -11.30
CA HIS A 45 -16.55 9.95 -11.73
C HIS A 45 -15.84 10.81 -12.79
N SER A 46 -14.56 10.58 -13.03
CA SER A 46 -13.76 11.41 -13.95
C SER A 46 -12.74 10.60 -14.73
N ARG A 47 -12.87 10.62 -16.06
CA ARG A 47 -11.92 9.98 -16.98
C ARG A 47 -10.50 10.52 -16.83
N ARG A 48 -10.35 11.79 -16.46
CA ARG A 48 -9.04 12.40 -16.18
C ARG A 48 -8.41 11.79 -14.94
N ASN A 49 -9.18 11.66 -13.85
CA ASN A 49 -8.71 11.04 -12.62
C ASN A 49 -8.38 9.57 -12.84
N ALA A 50 -9.24 8.83 -13.55
CA ALA A 50 -8.99 7.43 -13.90
C ALA A 50 -7.67 7.23 -14.66
N LYS A 51 -7.38 8.09 -15.66
CA LYS A 51 -6.10 8.04 -16.38
C LYS A 51 -4.91 8.32 -15.47
N MET A 52 -5.02 9.31 -14.58
CA MET A 52 -3.93 9.67 -13.66
C MET A 52 -3.66 8.56 -12.64
N SER A 53 -4.71 7.99 -12.06
CA SER A 53 -4.60 6.87 -11.13
C SER A 53 -4.07 5.61 -11.82
N GLN A 54 -4.58 5.27 -13.01
CA GLN A 54 -4.07 4.14 -13.78
C GLN A 54 -2.59 4.32 -14.09
N LYS A 55 -2.16 5.53 -14.51
CA LYS A 55 -0.75 5.83 -14.75
C LYS A 55 0.11 5.55 -13.50
N ARG A 56 -0.34 5.99 -12.30
CA ARG A 56 0.36 5.73 -11.03
C ARG A 56 0.41 4.24 -10.69
N LEU A 57 -0.70 3.51 -10.88
CA LEU A 57 -0.75 2.06 -10.67
C LEU A 57 0.17 1.31 -11.64
N ASP A 58 0.20 1.70 -12.91
CA ASP A 58 1.11 1.14 -13.91
C ASP A 58 2.57 1.40 -13.55
N GLY A 59 2.85 2.48 -12.82
CA GLY A 59 4.17 2.80 -12.28
C GLY A 59 4.64 1.89 -11.14
N ILE A 60 3.77 1.05 -10.56
CA ILE A 60 4.17 0.03 -9.59
C ILE A 60 4.59 -1.22 -10.38
N GLU A 61 5.90 -1.46 -10.43
CA GLU A 61 6.49 -2.53 -11.24
C GLU A 61 6.49 -3.86 -10.50
N ARG A 62 6.88 -3.85 -9.22
CA ARG A 62 6.84 -5.05 -8.38
C ARG A 62 6.83 -4.69 -6.90
N ILE A 63 6.31 -5.61 -6.10
CA ILE A 63 6.48 -5.65 -4.66
C ILE A 63 7.16 -6.96 -4.26
N GLN A 64 8.08 -6.90 -3.31
CA GLN A 64 8.68 -8.06 -2.67
C GLN A 64 8.50 -7.94 -1.17
N THR A 65 8.12 -9.01 -0.49
CA THR A 65 7.95 -8.98 0.95
C THR A 65 8.62 -10.16 1.62
N GLU A 66 9.32 -9.88 2.70
CA GLU A 66 10.09 -10.86 3.46
C GLU A 66 9.82 -10.68 4.97
N PRO A 67 9.83 -11.78 5.74
CA PRO A 67 9.81 -11.70 7.19
C PRO A 67 11.13 -11.13 7.71
N ILE A 68 11.05 -10.20 8.66
CA ILE A 68 12.21 -9.64 9.34
C ILE A 68 12.00 -9.64 10.86
N ASP A 69 13.06 -9.91 11.61
CA ASP A 69 13.03 -9.83 13.07
C ASP A 69 13.68 -8.52 13.53
N ARG A 70 13.10 -7.90 14.57
CA ARG A 70 13.63 -6.69 15.21
C ARG A 70 13.59 -6.82 16.72
N LEU A 71 14.63 -6.32 17.36
CA LEU A 71 14.68 -6.22 18.82
C LEU A 71 13.96 -4.95 19.26
N PHE A 72 12.93 -5.09 20.08
CA PHE A 72 12.23 -3.97 20.71
C PHE A 72 12.22 -4.17 22.22
N LYS A 73 12.89 -3.27 22.95
CA LYS A 73 12.99 -3.31 24.42
C LYS A 73 13.42 -4.68 24.99
N GLY A 74 14.34 -5.37 24.30
CA GLY A 74 14.85 -6.69 24.71
C GLY A 74 14.01 -7.89 24.28
N VAL A 75 12.87 -7.67 23.60
CA VAL A 75 12.04 -8.73 23.02
C VAL A 75 12.22 -8.74 21.50
N THR A 76 12.38 -9.92 20.91
CA THR A 76 12.36 -10.08 19.44
C THR A 76 10.92 -10.06 18.95
N VAL A 77 10.60 -9.05 18.16
CA VAL A 77 9.33 -8.91 17.46
C VAL A 77 9.55 -9.31 16.01
N ARG A 78 8.69 -10.20 15.50
CA ARG A 78 8.68 -10.56 14.07
C ARG A 78 7.79 -9.58 13.33
N GLY A 79 8.27 -9.09 12.20
CA GLY A 79 7.56 -8.20 11.31
C GLY A 79 7.78 -8.57 9.86
N LEU A 80 7.31 -7.68 8.98
CA LEU A 80 7.42 -7.84 7.53
C LEU A 80 8.06 -6.59 6.93
N GLN A 81 8.95 -6.79 5.97
CA GLN A 81 9.51 -5.72 5.15
C GLN A 81 9.01 -5.89 3.73
N SER A 82 8.30 -4.88 3.22
CA SER A 82 7.93 -4.82 1.81
C SER A 82 8.83 -3.85 1.08
N THR A 83 9.42 -4.30 -0.03
CA THR A 83 10.17 -3.48 -0.97
C THR A 83 9.34 -3.26 -2.23
N LEU A 84 8.91 -2.02 -2.44
CA LEU A 84 8.15 -1.59 -3.61
C LEU A 84 9.11 -1.01 -4.64
N TYR A 85 8.97 -1.42 -5.90
CA TYR A 85 9.75 -0.89 -7.02
C TYR A 85 8.84 -0.06 -7.89
N VAL A 86 9.18 1.21 -8.05
CA VAL A 86 8.30 2.21 -8.65
C VAL A 86 9.02 3.02 -9.72
N LYS A 87 8.27 3.36 -10.78
CA LYS A 87 8.73 4.22 -11.85
C LYS A 87 8.29 5.66 -11.57
N GLN A 88 9.23 6.55 -11.30
CA GLN A 88 8.96 7.95 -10.96
C GLN A 88 8.20 8.71 -12.06
N SER A 89 8.48 8.45 -13.33
CA SER A 89 7.78 9.06 -14.47
C SER A 89 6.27 8.77 -14.55
N ALA A 90 5.78 7.78 -13.77
CA ALA A 90 4.35 7.53 -13.59
C ALA A 90 3.65 8.59 -12.71
N PHE A 91 4.41 9.25 -11.83
CA PHE A 91 3.95 10.26 -10.89
C PHE A 91 4.17 11.67 -11.45
N GLN A 92 3.57 12.67 -10.80
CA GLN A 92 3.74 14.07 -11.24
C GLN A 92 5.10 14.65 -10.86
N SER A 93 5.65 14.20 -9.72
CA SER A 93 6.92 14.64 -9.17
C SER A 93 7.38 13.63 -8.10
N GLU A 94 8.59 13.83 -7.59
CA GLU A 94 9.12 13.03 -6.48
C GLU A 94 8.32 13.19 -5.20
N GLY A 95 7.83 14.41 -4.93
CA GLY A 95 6.94 14.65 -3.81
C GLY A 95 5.62 13.89 -3.93
N ASP A 96 5.06 13.78 -5.16
CA ASP A 96 3.85 12.99 -5.41
C ASP A 96 4.09 11.49 -5.17
N LEU A 97 5.22 10.96 -5.63
CA LEU A 97 5.63 9.58 -5.36
C LEU A 97 5.82 9.33 -3.86
N PHE A 98 6.56 10.21 -3.17
CA PHE A 98 6.84 10.08 -1.75
C PHE A 98 5.57 10.13 -0.91
N LEU A 99 4.65 11.04 -1.22
CA LEU A 99 3.36 11.12 -0.54
C LEU A 99 2.52 9.86 -0.77
N PHE A 100 2.44 9.38 -2.01
CA PHE A 100 1.75 8.14 -2.34
C PHE A 100 2.29 6.95 -1.52
N CYS A 101 3.63 6.82 -1.46
CA CYS A 101 4.28 5.77 -0.69
C CYS A 101 4.12 5.94 0.82
N THR A 102 4.02 7.17 1.32
CA THR A 102 3.73 7.44 2.73
C THR A 102 2.34 6.92 3.11
N VAL A 103 1.33 7.16 2.27
CA VAL A 103 -0.02 6.60 2.47
C VAL A 103 0.03 5.08 2.43
N LEU A 104 0.79 4.48 1.51
CA LEU A 104 0.97 3.02 1.47
C LEU A 104 1.65 2.47 2.71
N SER A 105 2.65 3.16 3.28
CA SER A 105 3.29 2.73 4.53
C SER A 105 2.30 2.65 5.68
N HIS A 106 1.40 3.61 5.79
CA HIS A 106 0.32 3.58 6.78
C HIS A 106 -0.72 2.51 6.46
N PHE A 107 -1.05 2.34 5.18
CA PHE A 107 -1.97 1.29 4.75
C PHE A 107 -1.46 -0.09 5.18
N PHE A 108 -0.21 -0.45 4.88
CA PHE A 108 0.35 -1.75 5.26
C PHE A 108 0.41 -1.97 6.77
N SER A 109 0.62 -0.92 7.57
CA SER A 109 0.64 -1.05 9.03
C SER A 109 -0.72 -1.40 9.64
N LEU A 110 -1.83 -1.08 8.95
CA LEU A 110 -3.17 -1.52 9.35
C LEU A 110 -3.38 -3.02 9.17
N TYR A 111 -2.64 -3.65 8.25
CA TYR A 111 -2.72 -5.09 7.96
C TYR A 111 -1.68 -5.92 8.72
N ALA A 112 -0.71 -5.28 9.38
CA ALA A 112 0.22 -6.00 10.24
C ALA A 112 -0.57 -6.76 11.33
N SER A 113 -0.29 -8.05 11.48
CA SER A 113 -0.95 -8.89 12.49
C SER A 113 -0.68 -8.39 13.91
N LEU A 114 -1.48 -8.86 14.87
CA LEU A 114 -1.27 -8.63 16.30
C LEU A 114 0.19 -8.91 16.67
N ASN A 115 0.83 -7.98 17.39
CA ASN A 115 2.25 -8.03 17.78
C ASN A 115 3.27 -8.10 16.65
N SER A 116 2.89 -7.69 15.44
CA SER A 116 3.80 -7.56 14.30
C SER A 116 3.98 -6.10 13.92
N PHE A 117 5.05 -5.83 13.19
CA PHE A 117 5.27 -4.53 12.59
C PHE A 117 5.40 -4.65 11.07
N HIS A 118 5.17 -3.55 10.38
CA HIS A 118 5.47 -3.43 8.96
C HIS A 118 6.54 -2.36 8.73
N LYS A 119 7.42 -2.64 7.77
CA LYS A 119 8.39 -1.68 7.25
C LYS A 119 8.24 -1.60 5.73
N LEU A 120 8.02 -0.39 5.22
CA LEU A 120 8.02 -0.12 3.79
C LEU A 120 9.39 0.43 3.36
N LYS A 121 9.95 -0.18 2.32
CA LYS A 121 11.07 0.31 1.52
C LYS A 121 10.57 0.56 0.10
N VAL A 122 10.96 1.66 -0.50
CA VAL A 122 10.62 2.00 -1.89
C VAL A 122 11.90 2.25 -2.66
N VAL A 123 12.03 1.61 -3.82
CA VAL A 123 13.13 1.79 -4.75
C VAL A 123 12.59 2.44 -6.01
N ASN A 124 13.05 3.64 -6.30
CA ASN A 124 12.80 4.28 -7.59
C ASN A 124 13.70 3.63 -8.64
N ILE A 125 13.11 2.96 -9.62
CA ILE A 125 13.88 2.20 -10.61
C ILE A 125 14.60 3.09 -11.63
N GLU A 126 14.20 4.36 -11.76
CA GLU A 126 14.77 5.28 -12.76
C GLU A 126 16.07 5.92 -12.27
N ASN A 127 16.16 6.28 -10.99
CA ASN A 127 17.34 6.92 -10.40
C ASN A 127 18.03 6.08 -9.32
N GLN A 128 17.50 4.89 -8.99
CA GLN A 128 17.99 3.97 -7.96
C GLN A 128 17.95 4.52 -6.52
N GLU A 129 17.27 5.64 -6.30
CA GLU A 129 17.08 6.17 -4.95
C GLU A 129 16.15 5.26 -4.15
N THR A 130 16.44 5.21 -2.85
CA THR A 130 15.74 4.35 -1.90
C THR A 130 15.16 5.22 -0.79
N TYR A 131 13.87 5.06 -0.56
CA TYR A 131 13.15 5.69 0.55
C TYR A 131 12.73 4.60 1.55
N GLU A 132 12.93 4.86 2.84
CA GLU A 132 12.52 3.96 3.90
C GLU A 132 11.63 4.70 4.89
N TRP A 133 10.48 4.10 5.21
CA TRP A 133 9.60 4.61 6.25
C TRP A 133 9.94 3.96 7.59
N PRO A 134 9.78 4.70 8.69
CA PRO A 134 9.99 4.14 10.03
C PRO A 134 9.02 2.98 10.26
N ILE A 135 9.45 2.05 11.11
CA ILE A 135 8.62 0.91 11.50
C ILE A 135 7.32 1.43 12.11
N GLN A 136 6.20 0.97 11.56
CA GLN A 136 4.90 1.19 12.17
C GLN A 136 4.46 -0.10 12.84
N ILE A 137 4.35 -0.04 14.16
CA ILE A 137 3.78 -1.11 14.97
C ILE A 137 2.29 -1.16 14.61
N GLY A 138 1.75 -2.35 14.32
CA GLY A 138 0.35 -2.51 13.97
C GLY A 138 -0.56 -1.87 15.03
N GLN A 139 -1.64 -1.21 14.60
CA GLN A 139 -2.55 -0.47 15.50
C GLN A 139 -3.31 -1.36 16.49
N HIS A 140 -3.18 -2.67 16.38
CA HIS A 140 -3.79 -3.61 17.32
C HIS A 140 -2.83 -3.84 18.50
N SER A 141 -2.90 -2.95 19.49
CA SER A 141 -2.26 -3.15 20.79
C SER A 141 -2.97 -4.29 21.53
N LEU A 142 -2.19 -5.24 22.07
CA LEU A 142 -2.65 -5.99 23.23
C LEU A 142 -2.67 -5.04 24.43
N MET A 143 -3.82 -4.95 25.08
CA MET A 143 -3.85 -4.91 26.55
C MET A 143 -3.51 -6.30 27.07
#